data_AF-A0A430RBJ6-F1
#
_entry.id   AF-A0A430RBJ6-F1
#
_cell.length_a   1.000
_cell.length_b   1.000
_cell.length_c   1.000
_cell.angle_alpha   90.00
_cell.angle_beta   90.00
_cell.angle_gamma   90.00
#
_symmetry.space_group_name_H-M   'P 1'
#
loop_
_entity.id
_entity.type
_entity.pdbx_description
1 polymer ?
#
loop_
_entity_poly.entity_id
_entity_poly.type
_entity_poly.pdbx_seq_one_letter_code
_entity_poly.pdbx_strand_id
1 'polypeptide(L)'
;MLRLAVLGYPITHSLSPAMHRYALDSLGLRGSYGALETPLEVLKDHLEEVRREYRGVNLTIPLKEAALPLLDWVSPEAQAIGAVNTVLSVEGRLLGFNTDAPGFLQALKAGGIPLMGPALILGAGG
;
A
#
# COMPACT_ATOMS: atom_id res chain seq x y z
N MET A 1 20.00 -3.62 -1.35
CA MET A 1 19.32 -3.25 -0.09
C MET A 1 17.86 -3.00 -0.43
N LEU A 2 16.90 -3.45 0.37
CA LEU A 2 15.48 -3.18 0.10
C LEU A 2 15.20 -1.68 0.26
N ARG A 3 14.61 -1.05 -0.75
CA ARG A 3 14.13 0.33 -0.65
C ARG A 3 12.62 0.32 -0.75
N LEU A 4 11.97 0.75 0.32
CA LEU A 4 10.51 0.75 0.49
C LEU A 4 10.06 2.15 0.92
N ALA A 5 8.79 2.48 0.69
CA ALA A 5 8.21 3.72 1.18
C ALA A 5 6.68 3.64 1.29
N VAL A 6 6.10 4.62 1.98
CA VAL A 6 4.70 4.99 1.82
C VAL A 6 4.60 6.34 1.11
N LEU A 7 3.74 6.42 0.09
CA LEU A 7 3.44 7.64 -0.65
C LEU A 7 2.03 8.10 -0.26
N GLY A 8 1.88 9.40 -0.02
CA GLY A 8 0.58 10.02 0.27
C GLY A 8 0.73 11.49 0.61
N TYR A 9 -0.39 12.16 0.84
CA TYR A 9 -0.38 13.57 1.23
C TYR A 9 -1.62 13.95 2.06
N PRO A 10 -1.47 14.46 3.29
CA PRO A 10 -0.22 14.52 4.08
C PRO A 10 0.21 13.12 4.56
N ILE A 11 1.51 12.91 4.82
CA ILE A 11 2.06 11.59 5.20
C ILE A 11 2.88 11.57 6.49
N THR A 12 3.15 12.72 7.08
CA THR A 12 4.03 12.89 8.25
C THR A 12 3.61 12.08 9.47
N HIS A 13 2.32 11.76 9.61
CA HIS A 13 1.77 10.99 10.73
C HIS A 13 1.69 9.47 10.47
N SER A 14 2.22 8.99 9.35
CA SER A 14 2.18 7.55 9.05
C SER A 14 2.98 6.74 10.07
N LEU A 15 2.37 5.68 10.60
CA LEU A 15 3.05 4.69 11.44
C LEU A 15 3.76 3.59 10.63
N SER A 16 3.53 3.53 9.32
CA SER A 16 4.13 2.52 8.43
C SER A 16 5.66 2.48 8.50
N PRO A 17 6.39 3.62 8.52
CA PRO A 17 7.84 3.61 8.67
C PRO A 17 8.33 2.92 9.94
N ALA A 18 7.62 3.07 11.07
CA ALA A 18 7.97 2.39 12.31
C ALA A 18 7.72 0.88 12.22
N MET A 19 6.54 0.49 11.74
CA MET A 19 6.17 -0.93 11.58
C MET A 19 7.11 -1.69 10.64
N HIS A 20 7.41 -1.11 9.47
CA HIS A 20 8.25 -1.77 8.49
C HIS A 20 9.73 -1.74 8.84
N ARG A 21 10.21 -0.74 9.58
CA ARG A 21 11.56 -0.77 10.14
C ARG A 21 11.72 -1.93 11.11
N TYR A 22 10.77 -2.07 12.05
CA TYR A 22 10.74 -3.23 12.95
C TYR A 22 10.71 -4.55 12.18
N ALA A 23 9.92 -4.66 11.10
CA ALA A 23 9.86 -5.86 10.29
C ALA A 23 11.19 -6.19 9.59
N LEU A 24 11.86 -5.17 9.02
CA LEU A 24 13.18 -5.33 8.40
C LEU A 24 14.22 -5.82 9.41
N ASP A 25 14.28 -5.17 10.58
CA ASP A 25 15.23 -5.51 11.64
C ASP A 25 14.98 -6.91 12.20
N SER A 26 13.71 -7.25 12.48
CA SER A 26 13.32 -8.54 13.05
C SER A 26 13.59 -9.72 12.10
N LEU A 27 13.58 -9.47 10.79
CA LEU A 27 13.88 -10.47 9.76
C LEU A 27 15.35 -10.47 9.32
N GLY A 28 16.20 -9.60 9.89
CA GLY A 28 17.60 -9.46 9.48
C GLY A 28 17.78 -8.96 8.04
N LEU A 29 16.78 -8.28 7.49
CA LEU A 29 16.77 -7.78 6.13
C LEU A 29 17.39 -6.38 6.05
N ARG A 30 18.44 -6.22 5.24
CA ARG A 30 19.02 -4.90 4.98
C ARG A 30 18.08 -4.08 4.09
N GLY A 31 17.51 -3.01 4.64
CA GLY A 31 16.55 -2.17 3.95
C GLY A 31 16.29 -0.82 4.59
N SER A 32 15.47 -0.01 3.92
CA SER A 32 14.85 1.19 4.47
C SER A 32 13.38 1.25 4.11
N TYR A 33 12.59 1.88 4.97
CA TYR A 33 11.20 2.25 4.70
C TYR A 33 11.00 3.73 5.03
N GLY A 34 10.72 4.54 4.01
CA GLY A 34 10.51 5.99 4.13
C GLY A 34 9.04 6.42 4.03
N ALA A 35 8.78 7.71 4.26
CA ALA A 35 7.51 8.36 3.95
C ALA A 35 7.78 9.49 2.95
N LEU A 36 7.05 9.50 1.84
CA LEU A 36 7.23 10.45 0.74
C LEU A 36 5.95 11.25 0.55
N GLU A 37 6.03 12.56 0.79
CA GLU A 37 4.93 13.47 0.47
C GLU A 37 4.70 13.46 -1.04
N THR A 38 3.53 12.98 -1.42
CA THR A 38 3.15 12.75 -2.80
C THR A 38 1.73 13.27 -3.00
N PRO A 39 1.57 14.55 -3.36
CA PRO A 39 0.33 15.07 -3.94
C PRO A 39 -0.05 14.33 -5.24
N LEU A 40 -1.30 14.44 -5.67
CA LEU A 40 -1.80 13.75 -6.89
C LEU A 40 -1.02 14.16 -8.14
N GLU A 41 -0.62 15.42 -8.21
CA GLU A 41 0.01 16.06 -9.35
C GLU A 41 1.36 15.42 -9.69
N VAL A 42 2.04 14.86 -8.69
CA VAL A 42 3.38 14.25 -8.82
C VAL A 42 3.36 12.72 -8.71
N LEU A 43 2.18 12.10 -8.57
CA LEU A 43 2.04 10.66 -8.41
C LEU A 43 2.72 9.89 -9.55
N LYS A 44 2.49 10.33 -10.80
CA LYS A 44 3.07 9.65 -11.98
C LYS A 44 4.59 9.65 -11.95
N ASP A 45 5.21 10.78 -11.62
CA ASP A 45 6.67 10.91 -11.58
C ASP A 45 7.26 10.05 -10.45
N HIS A 46 6.63 10.05 -9.27
CA HIS A 46 7.04 9.17 -8.18
C HIS A 46 6.86 7.69 -8.51
N LEU A 47 5.81 7.28 -9.23
CA LEU A 47 5.67 5.88 -9.66
C LEU A 47 6.77 5.47 -10.66
N GLU A 48 7.22 6.39 -11.51
CA GLU A 48 8.38 6.14 -12.37
C GLU A 48 9.69 6.00 -11.58
N GLU A 49 9.86 6.74 -10.48
CA GLU A 49 10.97 6.49 -9.54
C GLU A 49 10.83 5.13 -8.85
N VAL A 50 9.62 4.75 -8.41
CA VAL A 50 9.32 3.45 -7.81
C VAL A 50 9.71 2.31 -8.73
N ARG A 51 9.41 2.45 -10.03
CA ARG A 51 9.78 1.47 -11.06
C ARG A 51 11.28 1.20 -11.11
N ARG A 52 12.12 2.22 -10.89
CA ARG A 52 13.58 2.13 -11.02
C ARG A 52 14.31 1.82 -9.71
N GLU A 53 13.85 2.39 -8.60
CA GLU A 53 14.67 2.48 -7.38
C GLU A 53 14.10 1.72 -6.17
N TYR A 54 12.80 1.40 -6.19
CA TYR A 54 12.12 0.79 -5.05
C TYR A 54 11.78 -0.66 -5.33
N ARG A 55 11.77 -1.48 -4.27
CA ARG A 55 11.23 -2.84 -4.37
C ARG A 55 9.70 -2.83 -4.31
N GLY A 56 9.13 -1.88 -3.61
CA GLY A 56 7.70 -1.71 -3.50
C GLY A 56 7.35 -0.54 -2.58
N VAL A 57 6.12 -0.07 -2.69
CA VAL A 57 5.62 1.03 -1.88
C VAL A 57 4.20 0.79 -1.43
N ASN A 58 3.81 1.45 -0.35
CA ASN A 58 2.42 1.61 0.00
C ASN A 58 1.88 2.93 -0.55
N LEU A 59 0.60 2.94 -0.88
CA LEU A 59 -0.15 4.13 -1.28
C LEU A 59 -1.22 4.41 -0.22
N THR A 60 -1.36 5.67 0.16
CA THR A 60 -2.46 6.15 0.99
C THR A 60 -3.13 7.35 0.32
N ILE A 61 -4.13 7.93 0.99
CA ILE A 61 -4.86 9.11 0.52
C ILE A 61 -3.86 10.19 0.06
N PRO A 62 -4.10 10.83 -1.10
CA PRO A 62 -5.23 10.67 -2.02
C PRO A 62 -4.98 9.71 -3.22
N LEU A 63 -4.01 8.79 -3.10
CA LEU A 63 -3.38 8.16 -4.28
C LEU A 63 -3.99 6.81 -4.69
N LYS A 64 -4.80 6.19 -3.83
CA LYS A 64 -5.20 4.78 -3.99
C LYS A 64 -5.97 4.52 -5.28
N GLU A 65 -6.89 5.40 -5.66
CA GLU A 65 -7.68 5.29 -6.89
C GLU A 65 -6.90 5.79 -8.10
N ALA A 66 -6.17 6.91 -7.94
CA ALA A 66 -5.44 7.56 -9.02
C ALA A 66 -4.27 6.73 -9.56
N ALA A 67 -3.76 5.77 -8.78
CA ALA A 67 -2.69 4.90 -9.20
C ALA A 67 -3.12 3.82 -10.19
N LEU A 68 -4.38 3.35 -10.18
CA LEU A 68 -4.83 2.22 -11.00
C LEU A 68 -4.43 2.33 -12.49
N PRO A 69 -4.69 3.46 -13.20
CA PRO A 69 -4.35 3.58 -14.61
C PRO A 69 -2.84 3.72 -14.88
N LEU A 70 -2.01 3.83 -13.84
CA LEU A 70 -0.56 4.03 -13.93
C LEU A 70 0.25 2.74 -13.68
N LEU A 71 -0.42 1.63 -13.33
CA LEU A 71 0.22 0.34 -13.04
C LEU A 71 0.15 -0.60 -14.25
N ASP A 72 1.15 -1.46 -14.40
CA ASP A 72 1.22 -2.42 -15.51
C ASP A 72 0.27 -3.60 -15.31
N TRP A 73 -0.08 -3.89 -14.06
CA TRP A 73 -1.03 -4.93 -13.68
C TRP A 73 -1.67 -4.60 -12.33
N VAL A 74 -2.93 -4.98 -12.14
CA VAL A 74 -3.67 -4.81 -10.90
C VAL A 74 -4.37 -6.13 -10.56
N SER A 75 -4.26 -6.56 -9.31
CA SER A 75 -4.94 -7.77 -8.82
C SER A 75 -6.46 -7.71 -9.01
N PRO A 76 -7.15 -8.84 -9.28
CA PRO A 76 -8.61 -8.86 -9.43
C PRO A 76 -9.34 -8.21 -8.25
N GLU A 77 -8.84 -8.41 -7.02
CA GLU A 77 -9.40 -7.84 -5.81
C GLU A 77 -9.24 -6.32 -5.79
N ALA A 78 -8.06 -5.80 -6.11
CA ALA A 78 -7.84 -4.35 -6.18
C ALA A 78 -8.61 -3.68 -7.33
N GLN A 79 -8.83 -4.38 -8.45
CA GLN A 79 -9.72 -3.92 -9.52
C GLN A 79 -11.18 -3.84 -9.06
N ALA A 80 -11.66 -4.88 -8.37
CA ALA A 80 -13.02 -4.92 -7.85
C ALA A 80 -13.26 -3.86 -6.76
N ILE A 81 -12.25 -3.57 -5.93
CA ILE A 81 -12.30 -2.52 -4.91
C ILE A 81 -12.17 -1.12 -5.55
N GLY A 82 -11.43 -0.99 -6.65
CA GLY A 82 -11.13 0.30 -7.28
C GLY A 82 -10.01 1.09 -6.60
N ALA A 83 -9.22 0.45 -5.72
CA ALA A 83 -8.15 1.10 -4.96
C ALA A 83 -6.95 0.18 -4.73
N VAL A 84 -5.74 0.71 -4.91
CA VAL A 84 -4.45 0.04 -4.66
C VAL A 84 -3.77 0.70 -3.47
N ASN A 85 -3.42 -0.07 -2.44
CA ASN A 85 -2.64 0.42 -1.29
C ASN A 85 -1.21 -0.15 -1.25
N THR A 86 -0.88 -1.10 -2.13
CA THR A 86 0.40 -1.80 -2.17
C THR A 86 0.84 -1.99 -3.62
N VAL A 87 2.03 -1.48 -3.95
CA VAL A 87 2.65 -1.60 -5.26
C VAL A 87 3.95 -2.37 -5.13
N LEU A 88 4.12 -3.41 -5.94
CA LEU A 88 5.34 -4.20 -6.05
C LEU A 88 6.04 -3.85 -7.37
N SER A 89 7.34 -3.53 -7.30
CA SER A 89 8.18 -3.31 -8.47
C SER A 89 9.01 -4.56 -8.76
N VAL A 90 8.81 -5.17 -9.93
CA VAL A 90 9.54 -6.36 -10.41
C VAL A 90 9.96 -6.11 -11.85
N GLU A 91 11.27 -6.19 -12.13
CA GLU A 91 11.82 -6.07 -13.49
C GLU A 91 11.34 -4.82 -14.23
N GLY A 92 11.23 -3.71 -13.49
CA GLY A 92 10.74 -2.45 -14.03
C GLY A 92 9.26 -2.46 -14.39
N ARG A 93 8.44 -3.35 -13.80
CA ARG A 93 6.97 -3.35 -13.86
C ARG A 93 6.36 -3.11 -12.49
N LEU A 94 5.27 -2.36 -12.45
CA LEU A 94 4.50 -2.03 -11.26
C LEU A 94 3.24 -2.89 -11.17
N LEU A 95 3.15 -3.68 -10.11
CA LEU A 95 2.04 -4.59 -9.84
C LEU A 95 1.25 -4.09 -8.62
N GLY A 96 -0.05 -3.82 -8.79
CA GLY A 96 -0.93 -3.25 -7.77
C GLY A 96 -1.76 -4.28 -7.02
N PHE A 97 -1.81 -4.14 -5.70
CA PHE A 97 -2.55 -4.99 -4.77
C PHE A 97 -3.33 -4.15 -3.74
N ASN A 98 -4.34 -4.78 -3.15
CA ASN A 98 -5.03 -4.25 -1.98
C ASN A 98 -4.84 -5.20 -0.80
N THR A 99 -4.10 -4.76 0.23
CA THR A 99 -3.88 -5.53 1.46
C THR A 99 -4.81 -5.09 2.59
N ASP A 100 -5.58 -4.03 2.43
CA ASP A 100 -6.54 -3.56 3.44
C ASP A 100 -7.67 -4.58 3.61
N ALA A 101 -8.24 -5.08 2.51
CA ALA A 101 -9.32 -6.07 2.54
C ALA A 101 -8.91 -7.39 3.25
N PRO A 102 -7.83 -8.10 2.84
CA PRO A 102 -7.39 -9.29 3.56
C PRO A 102 -6.87 -8.96 4.96
N GLY A 103 -6.25 -7.79 5.15
CA GLY A 103 -5.77 -7.32 6.46
C GLY A 103 -6.89 -7.14 7.47
N PHE A 104 -8.03 -6.58 7.04
CA PHE A 104 -9.22 -6.42 7.88
C PHE A 104 -9.76 -7.77 8.38
N LEU A 105 -9.90 -8.76 7.48
CA LEU A 105 -10.35 -10.10 7.85
C LEU A 105 -9.37 -10.79 8.82
N GLN A 106 -8.05 -10.62 8.58
CA GLN A 106 -7.03 -11.15 9.49
C GLN A 106 -7.08 -10.47 10.86
N ALA A 107 -7.32 -9.17 10.92
CA ALA A 107 -7.44 -8.44 12.18
C ALA A 107 -8.65 -8.92 13.01
N LEU A 108 -9.82 -9.11 12.38
CA LEU A 108 -10.99 -9.66 13.06
C LEU A 108 -10.70 -11.06 13.63
N LYS A 109 -10.06 -11.92 12.83
CA LYS A 109 -9.66 -13.26 13.26
C LYS A 109 -8.67 -13.21 14.42
N ALA A 110 -7.65 -12.36 14.35
CA ALA A 110 -6.64 -12.21 15.40
C ALA A 110 -7.25 -11.66 16.69
N GLY A 111 -8.28 -10.80 16.59
CA GLY A 111 -9.07 -10.31 17.71
C GLY A 111 -10.10 -11.31 18.27
N GLY A 112 -10.21 -12.52 17.69
CA GLY A 112 -11.21 -13.51 18.11
C GLY A 112 -12.65 -13.11 17.80
N ILE A 113 -12.88 -12.20 16.85
CA ILE A 113 -14.21 -11.71 16.49
C ILE A 113 -14.85 -12.69 15.51
N PRO A 114 -15.96 -13.36 15.88
CA PRO A 114 -16.63 -14.29 14.98
C PRO A 114 -17.34 -13.53 13.85
N LEU A 115 -17.21 -14.05 12.62
CA LEU A 115 -17.89 -13.49 11.45
C LEU A 115 -19.34 -13.99 11.40
N MET A 116 -20.21 -13.37 12.19
CA MET A 116 -21.65 -13.63 12.20
C MET A 116 -22.41 -12.45 11.62
N GLY A 117 -23.27 -12.69 10.64
CA GLY A 117 -24.01 -11.66 9.92
C GLY A 117 -25.36 -11.30 10.56
N PRO A 118 -26.02 -10.23 10.08
CA PRO A 118 -25.56 -9.29 9.04
C PRO A 118 -24.50 -8.29 9.56
N ALA A 119 -23.62 -7.82 8.67
CA ALA A 119 -22.61 -6.79 8.98
C ALA A 119 -22.93 -5.47 8.24
N LEU A 120 -22.84 -4.35 8.96
CA LEU A 120 -23.03 -3.00 8.42
C LEU A 120 -21.67 -2.30 8.30
N ILE A 121 -21.36 -1.79 7.11
CA ILE A 121 -20.19 -0.94 6.87
C ILE A 121 -20.65 0.50 6.67
N LEU A 122 -20.10 1.42 7.46
CA LEU A 122 -20.39 2.85 7.35
C LEU A 122 -19.26 3.53 6.57
N GLY A 123 -19.60 4.04 5.37
CA GLY A 123 -18.63 4.63 4.43
C GLY A 123 -18.51 3.81 3.15
N ALA A 124 -18.38 4.49 2.01
CA ALA A 124 -18.32 3.88 0.67
C ALA A 124 -17.14 4.43 -0.18
N GLY A 125 -16.07 4.86 0.49
CA GLY A 125 -14.79 5.23 -0.14
C GLY A 125 -13.77 4.08 -0.10
N GLY A 126 -12.59 4.29 -0.70
CA GLY A 126 -11.45 3.36 -0.71
C GLY A 126 -10.42 3.56 0.41
#